data_AF-A0A7X8SQH0-F1
#
_entry.id   AF-A0A7X8SQH0-F1
#
_cell.length_a   1.000
_cell.length_b   1.000
_cell.length_c   1.000
_cell.angle_alpha   90.00
_cell.angle_beta   90.00
_cell.angle_gamma   90.00
#
_symmetry.space_group_name_H-M   'P 1'
#
loop_
_entity.id
_entity.type
_entity.pdbx_description
1 polymer ?
#
loop_
_entity_poly.entity_id
_entity_poly.type
_entity_poly.pdbx_seq_one_letter_code
_entity_poly.pdbx_strand_id
1 'polypeptide(L)'
;MDTVQSDTNHDGVVDTVAYDTNGDGTVDTKTEDVDQDGHIDIVSLDTDGDGVLDTVAYDTNGDGYVDVVTHDTDNDGQADIAEVDVNHDGTFDYANVDTDGDGDADITYYDTDDDGDYDSYA
;
A
#
# COMPACT_ATOMS: atom_id res chain seq x y z
N MET A 1 -2.74 21.42 0.89
CA MET A 1 -2.46 20.92 -0.48
C MET A 1 -1.26 21.61 -1.10
N ASP A 2 -0.09 21.06 -0.79
CA ASP A 2 1.12 21.21 -1.60
C ASP A 2 1.32 19.94 -2.44
N THR A 3 2.11 20.02 -3.52
CA THR A 3 2.39 18.88 -4.41
C THR A 3 3.81 18.95 -4.95
N VAL A 4 4.53 17.84 -4.85
CA VAL A 4 5.87 17.67 -5.41
C VAL A 4 5.83 16.55 -6.45
N GLN A 5 6.41 16.78 -7.63
CA GLN A 5 6.46 15.81 -8.73
C GLN A 5 7.91 15.58 -9.16
N SER A 6 8.24 14.35 -9.56
CA SER A 6 9.53 13.98 -10.12
C SER A 6 9.36 13.16 -11.39
N ASP A 7 10.13 13.51 -12.42
CA ASP A 7 10.34 12.75 -13.65
C ASP A 7 11.85 12.44 -13.69
N THR A 8 12.20 11.21 -13.39
CA THR A 8 13.59 10.77 -13.17
C THR A 8 14.24 10.36 -14.48
N ASN A 9 13.46 9.78 -15.40
CA ASN A 9 13.95 9.29 -16.69
C ASN A 9 13.93 10.38 -17.80
N HIS A 10 13.25 11.50 -17.55
CA HIS A 10 13.06 12.66 -18.42
C HIS A 10 12.31 12.35 -19.72
N ASP A 11 11.36 11.43 -19.69
CA ASP A 11 10.51 11.07 -20.84
C ASP A 11 9.24 11.93 -20.96
N GLY A 12 8.93 12.73 -19.93
CA GLY A 12 7.76 13.61 -19.87
C GLY A 12 6.54 12.99 -19.20
N VAL A 13 6.64 11.77 -18.67
CA VAL A 13 5.72 11.13 -17.72
C VAL A 13 6.28 11.33 -16.31
N VAL A 14 5.40 11.42 -15.31
CA VAL A 14 5.80 11.68 -13.92
C VAL A 14 5.92 10.35 -13.19
N ASP A 15 7.12 10.03 -12.70
CA ASP A 15 7.40 8.79 -11.97
C ASP A 15 6.92 8.83 -10.52
N THR A 16 6.90 10.00 -9.89
CA THR A 16 6.56 10.13 -8.48
C THR A 16 5.80 11.40 -8.21
N VAL A 17 4.74 11.29 -7.41
CA VAL A 17 4.00 12.44 -6.87
C VAL A 17 3.86 12.31 -5.37
N ALA A 18 4.09 13.40 -4.65
CA ALA A 18 3.83 13.51 -3.21
C ALA A 18 2.89 14.68 -2.94
N TYR A 19 1.94 14.49 -2.04
CA TYR A 19 0.93 15.46 -1.66
C TYR A 19 0.99 15.71 -0.15
N ASP A 20 0.81 16.97 0.23
CA ASP A 20 0.44 17.40 1.59
C ASP A 20 -1.01 17.88 1.50
N THR A 21 -1.99 16.96 1.58
CA THR A 21 -3.39 17.31 1.40
C THR A 21 -3.91 18.20 2.52
N ASN A 22 -3.48 17.97 3.76
CA ASN A 22 -3.97 18.66 4.96
C ASN A 22 -3.34 20.06 5.19
N GLY A 23 -2.18 20.36 4.58
CA GLY A 23 -1.47 21.63 4.64
C GLY A 23 -0.62 21.86 5.90
N ASP A 24 -0.23 20.82 6.62
CA ASP A 24 0.58 20.91 7.83
C ASP A 24 2.10 20.95 7.57
N GLY A 25 2.51 20.73 6.31
CA GLY A 25 3.90 20.72 5.88
C GLY A 25 4.58 19.35 5.89
N THR A 26 3.84 18.28 6.18
CA THR A 26 4.25 16.88 6.00
C THR A 26 3.49 16.24 4.83
N VAL A 27 4.09 15.23 4.22
CA VAL A 27 3.48 14.51 3.08
C VAL A 27 2.54 13.46 3.66
N ASP A 28 1.29 13.44 3.21
CA ASP A 28 0.27 12.49 3.65
C ASP A 28 -0.15 11.50 2.54
N THR A 29 0.31 11.71 1.31
CA THR A 29 0.08 10.78 0.19
C THR A 29 1.26 10.80 -0.78
N LYS A 30 1.72 9.63 -1.21
CA LYS A 30 2.75 9.45 -2.24
C LYS A 30 2.31 8.41 -3.25
N THR A 31 2.60 8.63 -4.53
CA THR A 31 2.35 7.68 -5.63
C THR A 31 3.62 7.48 -6.45
N GLU A 32 3.88 6.25 -6.91
CA GLU A 32 5.07 5.91 -7.70
C GLU A 32 4.70 5.02 -8.90
N ASP A 33 5.23 5.36 -10.06
CA ASP A 33 5.30 4.55 -11.29
C ASP A 33 6.76 4.03 -11.38
N VAL A 34 6.97 2.82 -10.91
CA VAL A 34 8.30 2.21 -10.72
C VAL A 34 8.83 1.67 -12.04
N ASP A 35 7.96 1.09 -12.86
CA ASP A 35 8.34 0.49 -14.13
C ASP A 35 8.30 1.46 -15.33
N GLN A 36 7.75 2.66 -15.11
CA GLN A 36 7.69 3.80 -16.04
C GLN A 36 6.81 3.52 -17.26
N ASP A 37 5.72 2.77 -17.08
CA ASP A 37 4.77 2.49 -18.15
C ASP A 37 3.62 3.52 -18.22
N GLY A 38 3.54 4.43 -17.25
CA GLY A 38 2.52 5.47 -17.11
C GLY A 38 1.35 5.10 -16.19
N HIS A 39 1.37 3.92 -15.56
CA HIS A 39 0.46 3.48 -14.52
C HIS A 39 1.14 3.57 -13.14
N ILE A 40 0.35 3.74 -12.08
CA ILE A 40 0.89 3.86 -10.73
C ILE A 40 0.99 2.46 -10.13
N ASP A 41 2.18 2.08 -9.71
CA ASP A 41 2.48 0.79 -9.09
C ASP A 41 2.34 0.84 -7.57
N ILE A 42 2.64 1.98 -6.95
CA ILE A 42 2.68 2.12 -5.49
C ILE A 42 1.92 3.35 -5.04
N VAL A 43 1.10 3.20 -4.00
CA VAL A 43 0.48 4.31 -3.26
C VAL A 43 0.82 4.18 -1.78
N SER A 44 1.34 5.23 -1.17
CA SER A 44 1.61 5.29 0.27
C SER A 44 0.81 6.42 0.92
N LEU A 45 0.32 6.20 2.14
CA LEU A 45 -0.55 7.11 2.88
C LEU A 45 -0.09 7.24 4.33
N ASP A 46 -0.23 8.44 4.89
CA ASP A 46 -0.22 8.70 6.33
C ASP A 46 -1.69 8.77 6.77
N THR A 47 -2.17 7.74 7.45
CA THR A 47 -3.58 7.61 7.81
C THR A 47 -3.88 8.13 9.21
N ASP A 48 -2.87 8.23 10.09
CA ASP A 48 -3.03 8.74 11.45
C ASP A 48 -2.62 10.22 11.63
N GLY A 49 -1.92 10.79 10.66
CA GLY A 49 -1.51 12.18 10.57
C GLY A 49 -0.30 12.53 11.43
N ASP A 50 0.58 11.58 11.73
CA ASP A 50 1.79 11.81 12.50
C ASP A 50 3.00 12.26 11.66
N GLY A 51 2.85 12.26 10.33
CA GLY A 51 3.86 12.64 9.35
C GLY A 51 4.72 11.47 8.85
N VAL A 52 4.39 10.23 9.23
CA VAL A 52 4.99 8.99 8.74
C VAL A 52 3.95 8.25 7.87
N LEU A 53 4.38 7.72 6.73
CA LEU A 53 3.50 6.92 5.88
C LEU A 53 3.36 5.53 6.51
N ASP A 54 2.14 5.19 6.91
CA ASP A 54 1.81 3.96 7.66
C ASP A 54 1.11 2.90 6.79
N THR A 55 0.60 3.28 5.62
CA THR A 55 -0.15 2.39 4.73
C THR A 55 0.46 2.42 3.34
N VAL A 56 0.71 1.24 2.76
CA VAL A 56 1.27 1.12 1.40
C VAL A 56 0.50 0.09 0.59
N ALA A 57 0.03 0.48 -0.59
CA ALA A 57 -0.64 -0.37 -1.57
C ALA A 57 0.26 -0.57 -2.79
N TYR A 58 0.23 -1.77 -3.36
CA TYR A 58 1.03 -2.19 -4.51
C TYR A 58 0.12 -2.82 -5.58
N ASP A 59 0.25 -2.36 -6.83
CA ASP A 59 -0.14 -3.08 -8.05
C ASP A 59 1.14 -3.71 -8.62
N THR A 60 1.28 -5.02 -8.49
CA THR A 60 2.52 -5.74 -8.84
C THR A 60 2.49 -6.35 -10.24
N ASN A 61 1.32 -6.41 -10.86
CA ASN A 61 1.13 -6.99 -12.19
C ASN A 61 0.75 -5.95 -13.27
N GLY A 62 0.46 -4.71 -12.89
CA GLY A 62 0.13 -3.57 -13.75
C GLY A 62 -1.27 -3.66 -14.36
N ASP A 63 -2.21 -4.37 -13.73
CA ASP A 63 -3.58 -4.52 -14.24
C ASP A 63 -4.56 -3.43 -13.75
N GLY A 64 -4.09 -2.57 -12.84
CA GLY A 64 -4.83 -1.46 -12.25
C GLY A 64 -5.62 -1.82 -11.00
N TYR A 65 -5.50 -3.05 -10.50
CA TYR A 65 -5.99 -3.47 -9.20
C TYR A 65 -4.85 -3.56 -8.18
N VAL A 66 -5.20 -3.49 -6.90
CA VAL A 66 -4.21 -3.56 -5.81
C VAL A 66 -4.02 -5.01 -5.45
N ASP A 67 -2.77 -5.47 -5.49
CA ASP A 67 -2.38 -6.85 -5.18
C ASP A 67 -1.98 -7.01 -3.72
N VAL A 68 -1.37 -5.97 -3.13
CA VAL A 68 -0.90 -6.01 -1.74
C VAL A 68 -1.18 -4.70 -1.04
N VAL A 69 -1.69 -4.75 0.18
CA VAL A 69 -1.74 -3.59 1.10
C VAL A 69 -1.07 -3.95 2.40
N THR A 70 -0.16 -3.10 2.87
CA THR A 70 0.49 -3.23 4.17
C THR A 70 0.15 -2.06 5.08
N HIS A 71 0.02 -2.34 6.38
CA HIS A 71 -0.18 -1.34 7.43
C HIS A 71 0.87 -1.51 8.53
N ASP A 72 1.56 -0.42 8.89
CA ASP A 72 2.45 -0.28 10.05
C ASP A 72 1.71 0.57 11.09
N THR A 73 1.07 -0.06 12.07
CA THR A 73 0.17 0.62 13.01
C THR A 73 0.86 1.14 14.26
N ASP A 74 2.13 0.79 14.47
CA ASP A 74 2.94 1.26 15.60
C ASP A 74 4.17 2.09 15.19
N ASN A 75 4.35 2.32 13.89
CA ASN A 75 5.37 3.16 13.25
C ASN A 75 6.79 2.68 13.56
N ASP A 76 6.99 1.36 13.67
CA ASP A 76 8.31 0.75 13.88
C ASP A 76 9.09 0.46 12.58
N GLY A 77 8.41 0.59 11.43
CA GLY A 77 8.93 0.34 10.09
C GLY A 77 8.71 -1.09 9.59
N GLN A 78 7.95 -1.91 10.32
CA GLN A 78 7.50 -3.25 9.93
C GLN A 78 5.98 -3.24 9.76
N ALA A 79 5.47 -4.07 8.86
CA ALA A 79 4.04 -4.16 8.64
C ALA A 79 3.41 -5.08 9.70
N ASP A 80 2.44 -4.55 10.43
CA ASP A 80 1.58 -5.32 11.34
C ASP A 80 0.52 -6.11 10.57
N ILE A 81 0.06 -5.57 9.44
CA ILE A 81 -0.97 -6.20 8.60
C ILE A 81 -0.51 -6.21 7.16
N ALA A 82 -0.73 -7.32 6.46
CA ALA A 82 -0.54 -7.44 5.02
C ALA A 82 -1.71 -8.19 4.36
N GLU A 83 -2.51 -7.49 3.57
CA GLU A 83 -3.59 -8.04 2.74
C GLU A 83 -3.05 -8.35 1.34
N VAL A 84 -3.38 -9.51 0.76
CA VAL A 84 -2.80 -9.99 -0.49
C VAL A 84 -3.85 -10.63 -1.40
N ASP A 85 -3.90 -10.18 -2.65
CA ASP A 85 -4.59 -10.77 -3.80
C ASP A 85 -3.54 -11.48 -4.65
N VAL A 86 -3.50 -12.80 -4.56
CA VAL A 86 -2.58 -13.66 -5.33
C VAL A 86 -3.12 -13.93 -6.72
N ASN A 87 -4.44 -13.94 -6.86
CA ASN A 87 -5.11 -14.39 -8.07
C ASN A 87 -5.38 -13.22 -9.06
N HIS A 88 -5.22 -11.98 -8.58
CA HIS A 88 -5.36 -10.71 -9.27
C HIS A 88 -6.77 -10.52 -9.86
N ASP A 89 -7.79 -10.78 -9.06
CA ASP A 89 -9.19 -10.54 -9.43
C ASP A 89 -9.78 -9.27 -8.79
N GLY A 90 -9.00 -8.59 -7.97
CA GLY A 90 -9.36 -7.37 -7.26
C GLY A 90 -9.99 -7.62 -5.89
N THR A 91 -9.92 -8.85 -5.37
CA THR A 91 -10.31 -9.21 -4.00
C THR A 91 -9.14 -9.89 -3.27
N PHE A 92 -8.96 -9.58 -1.99
CA PHE A 92 -7.84 -10.14 -1.22
C PHE A 92 -8.12 -11.60 -0.82
N ASP A 93 -7.24 -12.51 -1.22
CA ASP A 93 -7.31 -13.93 -0.88
C ASP A 93 -6.97 -14.19 0.60
N TYR A 94 -6.03 -13.42 1.17
CA TYR A 94 -5.64 -13.56 2.58
C TYR A 94 -5.10 -12.28 3.20
N ALA A 95 -5.15 -12.21 4.53
CA ALA A 95 -4.49 -11.19 5.33
C ALA A 95 -3.65 -11.80 6.45
N ASN A 96 -2.37 -11.40 6.52
CA ASN A 96 -1.50 -11.71 7.64
C ASN A 96 -1.57 -10.60 8.69
N VAL A 97 -1.55 -10.99 9.96
CA VAL A 97 -1.51 -10.08 11.11
C VAL A 97 -0.38 -10.52 12.05
N ASP A 98 0.58 -9.64 12.27
CA ASP A 98 1.58 -9.72 13.33
C ASP A 98 1.05 -8.93 14.54
N THR A 99 0.94 -9.60 15.70
CA THR A 99 0.40 -8.97 16.92
C THR A 99 1.45 -8.73 17.99
N ASP A 100 2.66 -9.24 17.80
CA ASP A 100 3.77 -9.09 18.76
C ASP A 100 4.99 -8.34 18.21
N GLY A 101 4.95 -7.96 16.93
CA GLY A 101 5.90 -7.07 16.26
C GLY A 101 7.24 -7.74 15.96
N ASP A 102 7.27 -9.08 15.85
CA ASP A 102 8.49 -9.83 15.56
C ASP A 102 8.78 -9.99 14.06
N GLY A 103 7.84 -9.57 13.21
CA GLY A 103 7.91 -9.59 11.75
C GLY A 103 7.39 -10.88 11.13
N ASP A 104 6.98 -11.87 11.94
CA ASP A 104 6.29 -13.08 11.48
C ASP A 104 4.78 -12.98 11.78
N ALA A 105 3.95 -13.49 10.87
CA ALA A 105 2.51 -13.46 11.06
C ALA A 105 2.05 -14.39 12.19
N ASP A 106 1.30 -13.84 13.14
CA ASP A 106 0.65 -14.60 14.22
C ASP A 106 -0.65 -15.26 13.75
N ILE A 107 -1.39 -14.56 12.88
CA ILE A 107 -2.70 -14.97 12.38
C ILE A 107 -2.74 -14.72 10.87
N THR A 108 -3.24 -15.69 10.11
CA THR A 108 -3.59 -15.50 8.71
C THR A 108 -5.08 -15.70 8.50
N TYR A 109 -5.79 -14.68 8.02
CA TYR A 109 -7.18 -14.77 7.56
C TYR A 109 -7.23 -15.18 6.08
N TYR A 110 -8.25 -15.93 5.68
CA TYR A 110 -8.43 -16.38 4.29
C TYR A 110 -9.86 -16.10 3.82
N ASP A 111 -9.99 -15.51 2.64
CA ASP A 111 -11.20 -15.55 1.82
C ASP A 111 -11.07 -16.79 0.92
N THR A 112 -12.06 -17.67 0.92
CA THR A 112 -12.00 -18.92 0.15
C THR A 112 -13.04 -19.02 -0.95
N ASP A 113 -13.93 -18.04 -1.05
CA ASP A 113 -14.93 -17.96 -2.11
C ASP A 113 -14.95 -16.64 -2.90
N ASP A 114 -13.94 -15.79 -2.66
CA ASP A 114 -13.60 -14.56 -3.39
C ASP A 114 -14.76 -13.55 -3.36
N ASP A 115 -15.44 -13.46 -2.20
CA ASP A 115 -16.58 -12.56 -2.00
C ASP A 115 -16.21 -11.26 -1.27
N GLY A 116 -14.96 -11.16 -0.79
CA GLY A 116 -14.38 -10.02 -0.09
C GLY A 116 -14.55 -10.06 1.43
N ASP A 117 -15.20 -11.09 1.99
CA ASP A 117 -15.28 -11.32 3.44
C ASP A 117 -14.41 -12.54 3.83
N TYR A 118 -13.56 -12.40 4.86
CA TYR A 118 -12.73 -13.53 5.31
C TYR A 118 -13.57 -14.65 5.96
N ASP A 119 -13.41 -15.87 5.45
CA ASP A 119 -14.12 -17.08 5.87
C ASP A 119 -13.49 -17.77 7.10
N SER A 120 -12.16 -17.75 7.17
CA SER A 120 -11.41 -18.57 8.11
C SER A 120 -10.09 -17.94 8.51
N TYR A 121 -9.43 -18.49 9.53
CA TYR A 121 -8.10 -18.08 9.94
C TYR A 121 -7.26 -19.28 10.41
N ALA A 122 -5.94 -19.16 10.32
CA ALA A 122 -4.95 -20.13 10.81
C ALA A 122 -4.04 -19.51 11.88
#